data_AF-A0A820S2N8-F1
#
_entry.id   AF-A0A820S2N8-F1
#
_cell.length_a   1.000
_cell.length_b   1.000
_cell.length_c   1.000
_cell.angle_alpha   90.00
_cell.angle_beta   90.00
_cell.angle_gamma   90.00
#
_symmetry.space_group_name_H-M   'P 1'
#
loop_
_entity.id
_entity.type
_entity.pdbx_description
1 polymer ?
#
loop_
_entity_poly.entity_id
_entity_poly.type
_entity_poly.pdbx_seq_one_letter_code
_entity_poly.pdbx_strand_id
1 'polypeptide(L)'
;LPLSLVIGIIILLSFMIGKFLEKILPEKVFNITVNPKPFSVKEHTLAVIMAMSADGTHYTVQAIAVQRVYYNYYLHHFNAIIFMITFQLFALSIAGILKRYLVWPGAMIWPKTLMTCCVIRTLHNEDETELNQSRWTMSRFKFFWLMLLFQ
;
A
#
# COMPACT_ATOMS: atom_id res chain seq x y z
N LEU A 1 -12.48 -8.73 11.21
CA LEU A 1 -12.88 -9.15 9.86
C LEU A 1 -12.90 -8.03 8.81
N PRO A 2 -13.46 -6.81 9.03
CA PRO A 2 -13.56 -5.82 7.94
C PRO A 2 -12.20 -5.29 7.44
N LEU A 3 -11.23 -5.09 8.34
CA LEU A 3 -9.87 -4.65 7.99
C LEU A 3 -9.10 -5.63 7.08
N SER A 4 -9.40 -6.94 7.15
CA SER A 4 -8.72 -7.93 6.31
C SER A 4 -9.19 -7.89 4.85
N LEU A 5 -10.43 -7.46 4.61
CA LEU A 5 -10.98 -7.34 3.25
C LEU A 5 -10.42 -6.10 2.55
N VAL A 6 -10.29 -4.98 3.27
CA VAL A 6 -9.74 -3.73 2.73
C VAL A 6 -8.34 -3.94 2.18
N ILE A 7 -7.46 -4.61 2.93
CA ILE A 7 -6.08 -4.89 2.48
C ILE A 7 -6.08 -5.77 1.22
N GLY A 8 -6.92 -6.80 1.16
CA GLY A 8 -7.04 -7.65 -0.02
C GLY A 8 -7.49 -6.89 -1.26
N ILE A 9 -8.48 -5.98 -1.11
CA ILE A 9 -8.96 -5.12 -2.19
C ILE A 9 -7.86 -4.17 -2.65
N ILE A 10 -7.11 -3.54 -1.73
CA ILE A 10 -5.99 -2.65 -2.06
C ILE A 10 -4.91 -3.40 -2.85
N ILE A 11 -4.55 -4.62 -2.43
CA ILE A 11 -3.54 -5.43 -3.12
C ILE A 11 -3.98 -5.75 -4.55
N LEU A 12 -5.22 -6.19 -4.74
CA LEU A 12 -5.77 -6.49 -6.05
C LEU A 12 -5.84 -5.24 -6.92
N LEU A 13 -6.46 -4.16 -6.44
CA LEU A 13 -6.64 -2.91 -7.16
C LEU A 13 -5.29 -2.29 -7.54
N SER A 14 -4.31 -2.32 -6.64
CA SER A 14 -2.94 -1.84 -6.91
C SER A 14 -2.25 -2.66 -8.00
N PHE A 15 -2.50 -3.97 -8.10
CA PHE A 15 -1.96 -4.80 -9.17
C PHE A 15 -2.63 -4.48 -10.52
N MET A 16 -3.96 -4.33 -10.55
CA MET A 16 -4.69 -3.97 -11.76
C MET A 16 -4.24 -2.61 -12.31
N ILE A 17 -4.16 -1.60 -11.43
CA ILE A 17 -3.72 -0.25 -11.78
C ILE A 17 -2.25 -0.26 -12.18
N GLY A 18 -1.40 -1.01 -11.48
CA GLY A 18 0.03 -1.15 -11.81
C GLY A 18 0.25 -1.70 -13.23
N LYS A 19 -0.42 -2.80 -13.59
CA LYS A 19 -0.36 -3.40 -14.93
C LYS A 19 -1.00 -2.53 -16.01
N PHE A 20 -2.08 -1.82 -15.67
CA PHE A 20 -2.71 -0.87 -16.59
C PHE A 20 -1.80 0.32 -16.87
N LEU A 21 -1.16 0.87 -15.84
CA LEU A 21 -0.23 1.98 -15.95
C LEU A 21 1.03 1.56 -16.71
N GLU A 22 1.55 0.35 -16.49
CA GLU A 22 2.65 -0.23 -17.26
C GLU A 22 2.36 -0.21 -18.78
N LYS A 23 1.11 -0.51 -19.18
CA LYS A 23 0.71 -0.53 -20.60
C LYS A 23 0.52 0.86 -21.21
N ILE A 24 0.23 1.86 -20.39
CA ILE A 24 -0.07 3.23 -20.84
C ILE A 24 1.18 4.12 -20.80
N LEU A 25 2.09 3.88 -19.87
CA LEU A 25 3.23 4.76 -19.65
C LEU A 25 4.29 4.57 -20.74
N PRO A 26 4.70 5.65 -21.44
CA PRO A 26 5.80 5.58 -22.39
C PRO A 26 7.14 5.29 -21.69
N GLU A 27 7.96 4.41 -22.28
CA GLU A 27 9.23 3.96 -21.69
C GLU A 27 10.22 5.11 -21.45
N LYS A 28 10.18 6.17 -22.27
CA LYS A 28 11.04 7.36 -22.17
C LYS A 28 10.24 8.63 -22.37
N VAL A 29 10.45 9.58 -21.47
CA VAL A 29 9.93 10.96 -21.58
C VAL A 29 11.11 11.90 -21.35
N PHE A 30 11.43 12.75 -22.35
CA PHE A 30 12.49 13.76 -22.26
C PHE A 30 13.85 13.23 -21.71
N ASN A 31 14.38 12.13 -22.26
CA ASN A 31 15.62 11.46 -21.83
C ASN A 31 15.62 10.83 -20.42
N ILE A 32 14.51 10.86 -19.69
CA ILE A 32 14.34 10.12 -18.44
C ILE A 32 13.62 8.81 -18.76
N THR A 33 14.23 7.68 -18.38
CA THR A 33 13.60 6.36 -18.48
C THR A 33 12.55 6.27 -17.38
N VAL A 34 11.29 6.52 -17.72
CA VAL A 34 10.18 6.56 -16.75
C VAL A 34 9.72 5.14 -16.40
N ASN A 35 9.77 4.22 -17.37
CA ASN A 35 9.40 2.83 -17.15
C ASN A 35 10.49 1.88 -17.71
N PRO A 36 11.54 1.58 -16.93
CA PRO A 36 12.65 0.73 -17.39
C PRO A 36 12.32 -0.78 -17.38
N LYS A 37 11.32 -1.24 -16.62
CA LYS A 37 11.03 -2.66 -16.42
C LYS A 37 9.52 -2.90 -16.15
N PRO A 38 8.94 -4.05 -16.56
CA PRO A 38 7.58 -4.44 -16.18
C PRO A 38 7.33 -4.38 -14.68
N PHE A 39 6.06 -4.15 -14.31
CA PHE A 39 5.62 -3.94 -12.95
C PHE A 39 6.12 -5.08 -12.05
N SER A 40 6.97 -4.72 -11.10
CA SER A 40 7.67 -5.67 -10.25
C SER A 40 7.00 -5.84 -8.90
N VAL A 41 7.23 -7.00 -8.26
CA VAL A 41 6.81 -7.29 -6.89
C VAL A 41 7.22 -6.17 -5.91
N LYS A 42 8.37 -5.52 -6.15
CA LYS A 42 8.89 -4.44 -5.31
C LYS A 42 8.04 -3.17 -5.42
N GLU A 43 7.68 -2.78 -6.64
CA GLU A 43 6.82 -1.61 -6.90
C GLU A 43 5.42 -1.86 -6.35
N HIS A 44 4.89 -3.07 -6.53
CA HIS A 44 3.60 -3.45 -5.95
C HIS A 44 3.62 -3.38 -4.42
N THR A 45 4.65 -3.97 -3.80
CA THR A 45 4.79 -3.96 -2.34
C THR A 45 4.89 -2.54 -1.81
N LEU A 46 5.63 -1.66 -2.50
CA LEU A 46 5.74 -0.25 -2.11
C LEU A 46 4.39 0.46 -2.21
N ALA A 47 3.65 0.29 -3.31
CA ALA A 47 2.34 0.90 -3.50
C ALA A 47 1.34 0.47 -2.42
N VAL A 48 1.32 -0.82 -2.07
CA VAL A 48 0.46 -1.35 -1.00
C VAL A 48 0.84 -0.76 0.36
N ILE A 49 2.12 -0.67 0.71
CA ILE A 49 2.55 -0.06 1.98
C ILE A 49 2.14 1.41 2.05
N MET A 50 2.26 2.14 0.94
CA MET A 50 1.84 3.55 0.88
C MET A 50 0.33 3.68 1.10
N ALA A 51 -0.48 2.86 0.42
CA ALA A 51 -1.93 2.85 0.59
C ALA A 51 -2.34 2.47 2.02
N MET A 52 -1.67 1.50 2.63
CA MET A 52 -1.91 1.10 4.02
C MET A 52 -1.58 2.22 5.02
N SER A 53 -0.58 3.06 4.73
CA SER A 53 -0.21 4.16 5.63
C SER A 53 -1.20 5.33 5.60
N ALA A 54 -2.05 5.40 4.57
CA ALA A 54 -3.12 6.39 4.44
C ALA A 54 -4.46 5.92 5.02
N ASP A 55 -4.55 4.67 5.52
CA ASP A 55 -5.80 4.13 6.05
C ASP A 55 -6.09 4.62 7.47
N GLY A 56 -7.34 5.00 7.71
CA GLY A 56 -7.86 5.42 9.01
C GLY A 56 -7.50 6.85 9.46
N THR A 57 -8.00 7.21 10.64
CA THR A 57 -7.77 8.53 11.25
C THR A 57 -6.42 8.56 11.98
N HIS A 58 -5.49 9.39 11.50
CA HIS A 58 -4.18 9.57 12.12
C HIS A 58 -4.28 10.10 13.57
N TYR A 59 -3.43 9.56 14.46
CA TYR A 59 -3.38 9.96 15.87
C TYR A 59 -3.15 11.47 16.07
N THR A 60 -2.35 12.08 15.19
CA THR A 60 -2.06 13.51 15.27
C THR A 60 -3.30 14.37 15.07
N VAL A 61 -4.24 13.94 14.22
CA VAL A 61 -5.52 14.64 14.01
C VAL A 61 -6.39 14.53 15.26
N GLN A 62 -6.42 13.36 15.90
CA GLN A 62 -7.14 13.17 17.15
C GLN A 62 -6.57 14.04 18.27
N ALA A 63 -5.25 14.16 18.37
CA ALA A 63 -4.59 15.03 19.34
C ALA A 63 -4.96 16.52 19.14
N ILE A 64 -4.96 17.01 17.90
CA ILE A 64 -5.37 18.38 17.59
C ILE A 64 -6.85 18.59 17.92
N ALA A 65 -7.71 17.61 17.63
CA ALA A 65 -9.13 17.68 17.96
C ALA A 65 -9.36 17.77 19.47
N VAL A 66 -8.66 16.96 20.26
CA VAL A 66 -8.70 17.02 21.74
C VAL A 66 -8.21 18.36 22.25
N GLN A 67 -7.11 18.90 21.71
CA GLN A 67 -6.60 20.23 22.08
C GLN A 67 -7.63 21.33 21.82
N ARG A 68 -8.33 21.28 20.69
CA ARG A 68 -9.38 22.24 20.36
C ARG A 68 -10.58 22.13 21.31
N VAL A 69 -11.04 20.90 21.60
CA VAL A 69 -12.26 20.66 22.39
C VAL A 69 -12.04 20.92 23.88
N TYR A 70 -10.94 20.43 24.46
CA TYR A 70 -10.73 20.49 25.91
C TYR A 70 -9.97 21.72 26.37
N TYR A 71 -9.09 22.27 25.53
CA TYR A 71 -8.22 23.39 25.90
C TYR A 71 -8.59 24.70 25.18
N ASN A 72 -9.63 24.71 24.34
CA ASN A 72 -10.05 25.85 23.52
C ASN A 72 -8.90 26.50 22.73
N TYR A 73 -7.87 25.71 22.42
CA TYR A 73 -6.67 26.19 21.77
C TYR A 73 -6.73 25.92 20.27
N TYR A 74 -6.65 27.00 19.48
CA TYR A 74 -6.72 26.94 18.04
C TYR A 74 -5.32 26.98 17.44
N LEU A 75 -4.84 25.83 16.99
CA LEU A 75 -3.62 25.76 16.19
C LEU A 75 -3.86 26.38 14.82
N HIS A 76 -2.92 27.23 14.39
CA HIS A 76 -2.89 27.72 13.02
C HIS A 76 -2.70 26.54 12.06
N HIS A 77 -3.43 26.53 10.93
CA HIS A 77 -3.46 25.41 9.98
C HIS A 77 -2.07 25.00 9.49
N PHE A 78 -1.17 25.97 9.27
CA PHE A 78 0.22 25.71 8.90
C PHE A 78 0.98 24.92 9.97
N ASN A 79 0.82 25.30 11.24
CA ASN A 79 1.48 24.64 12.36
C ASN A 79 0.92 23.22 12.56
N ALA A 80 -0.39 23.02 12.31
CA ALA A 80 -1.01 21.70 12.36
C ALA A 80 -0.44 20.76 11.28
N ILE A 81 -0.23 21.25 10.05
CA ILE A 81 0.35 20.44 8.96
C ILE A 81 1.80 20.07 9.27
N ILE A 82 2.61 21.04 9.72
CA ILE A 82 4.01 20.76 10.11
C ILE A 82 4.05 19.74 11.23
N PHE A 83 3.21 19.91 12.26
CA PHE A 83 3.10 18.96 13.37
C PHE A 83 2.74 17.55 12.88
N MET A 84 1.78 17.41 11.97
CA MET A 84 1.44 16.13 11.35
C MET A 84 2.63 15.49 10.61
N ILE A 85 3.34 16.27 9.79
CA ILE A 85 4.51 15.79 9.05
C ILE A 85 5.63 15.37 10.00
N THR A 86 5.93 16.17 11.03
CA THR A 86 6.94 15.84 12.04
C THR A 86 6.61 14.56 12.78
N PHE A 87 5.35 14.33 13.15
CA PHE A 87 4.93 13.09 13.82
C PHE A 87 5.08 11.87 12.91
N GLN A 88 4.76 12.00 11.62
CA GLN A 88 4.91 10.91 10.67
C GLN A 88 6.39 10.58 10.42
N LEU A 89 7.25 11.60 10.29
CA LEU A 89 8.69 11.41 10.16
C LEU A 89 9.30 10.80 11.42
N PHE A 90 8.89 11.26 12.59
CA PHE A 90 9.32 10.72 13.87
C PHE A 90 8.99 9.22 14.02
N ALA A 91 7.76 8.84 13.66
CA ALA A 91 7.34 7.44 13.65
C ALA A 91 8.19 6.59 12.69
N LEU A 92 8.45 7.08 11.48
CA LEU A 92 9.31 6.40 10.49
C LEU A 92 10.76 6.32 10.96
N SER A 93 11.29 7.33 11.64
CA SER A 93 12.65 7.33 12.21
C SER A 93 12.80 6.25 13.29
N ILE A 94 11.83 6.16 14.21
CA ILE A 94 11.84 5.11 15.25
C ILE A 94 11.73 3.73 14.62
N ALA A 95 10.85 3.54 13.64
CA ALA A 95 10.73 2.28 12.92
C ALA A 95 12.06 1.89 12.22
N GLY A 96 12.77 2.87 11.66
CA GLY A 96 14.10 2.67 11.06
C GLY A 96 15.15 2.19 12.06
N ILE A 97 15.21 2.79 13.25
CA ILE A 97 16.15 2.39 14.32
C ILE A 97 15.80 0.98 14.83
N LEU A 98 14.52 0.70 15.05
CA LEU A 98 14.05 -0.58 15.57
C LEU A 98 14.18 -1.73 14.55
N LYS A 99 14.32 -1.44 13.25
CA LYS A 99 14.51 -2.46 12.20
C LYS A 99 15.62 -3.46 12.55
N ARG A 100 16.75 -3.00 13.11
CA ARG A 100 17.87 -3.87 13.50
C ARG A 100 17.46 -4.93 14.53
N TYR A 101 16.60 -4.54 15.47
CA TYR A 101 16.19 -5.37 16.60
C TYR A 101 14.94 -6.20 16.32
N LEU A 102 14.02 -5.71 15.49
CA LEU A 102 12.74 -6.37 15.21
C LEU A 102 12.74 -7.23 13.94
N VAL A 103 13.58 -6.93 12.96
CA VAL A 103 13.49 -7.59 11.63
C VAL A 103 14.60 -8.61 11.39
N TRP A 104 15.82 -8.33 11.86
CA TRP A 104 16.96 -9.22 11.64
C TRP A 104 17.01 -10.49 12.51
N PRO A 105 16.48 -10.57 13.75
CA PRO A 105 16.48 -11.83 14.48
C PRO A 105 15.48 -12.82 13.87
N GLY A 106 15.96 -14.01 13.47
CA GLY A 106 15.15 -15.04 12.81
C GLY A 106 14.01 -15.64 13.65
N ALA A 107 13.97 -15.36 14.96
CA ALA A 107 12.89 -15.81 15.84
C ALA A 107 11.63 -14.92 15.76
N MET A 108 11.70 -13.74 15.13
CA MET A 108 10.56 -12.82 15.08
C MET A 108 9.72 -13.04 13.82
N ILE A 109 8.54 -13.65 14.00
CA ILE A 109 7.56 -13.87 12.93
C ILE A 109 6.49 -12.78 13.01
N TRP A 110 6.14 -12.20 11.86
CA TRP A 110 5.09 -11.19 11.71
C TRP A 110 3.94 -11.75 10.86
N PRO A 111 3.00 -12.53 11.44
CA PRO A 111 2.00 -13.28 10.68
C PRO A 111 1.15 -12.39 9.77
N LYS A 112 0.79 -11.18 10.24
CA LYS A 112 0.00 -10.23 9.46
C LYS A 112 0.72 -9.80 8.17
N THR A 113 2.00 -9.47 8.27
CA THR A 113 2.83 -9.08 7.12
C THR A 113 3.10 -10.27 6.22
N LEU A 114 3.30 -11.47 6.79
CA LEU A 114 3.53 -12.69 6.03
C LEU A 114 2.36 -13.03 5.11
N MET A 115 1.12 -12.90 5.58
CA MET A 115 -0.08 -13.13 4.75
C MET A 115 -0.13 -12.18 3.55
N THR A 116 0.12 -10.88 3.78
CA THR A 116 0.18 -9.88 2.69
C THR A 116 1.27 -10.22 1.67
N CYS A 117 2.48 -10.57 2.13
CA CYS A 117 3.57 -10.97 1.24
C CYS A 117 3.24 -12.22 0.43
N CYS A 118 2.55 -13.19 1.01
CA CYS A 118 2.11 -14.41 0.32
C CYS A 118 1.14 -14.08 -0.82
N VAL A 119 0.15 -13.21 -0.58
CA VAL A 119 -0.81 -12.77 -1.60
C VAL A 119 -0.12 -12.00 -2.74
N ILE A 120 0.78 -11.07 -2.41
CA ILE A 120 1.52 -10.32 -3.44
C ILE A 120 2.38 -11.26 -4.29
N ARG A 121 3.04 -12.24 -3.64
CA ARG A 121 3.93 -13.20 -4.33
C ARG A 121 3.15 -14.19 -5.20
N THR A 122 2.01 -14.67 -4.74
CA THR A 122 1.14 -15.55 -5.56
C THR A 122 0.64 -14.82 -6.80
N LEU A 123 0.22 -13.57 -6.66
CA LEU A 123 -0.29 -12.75 -7.76
C LEU A 123 0.75 -12.47 -8.86
N HIS A 124 2.03 -12.32 -8.50
CA HIS A 124 3.12 -12.11 -9.47
C HIS A 124 3.74 -13.40 -10.00
N ASN A 125 3.62 -14.54 -9.30
CA ASN A 125 4.15 -15.83 -9.76
C ASN A 125 3.24 -16.51 -10.79
N GLU A 126 1.91 -16.28 -10.74
CA GLU A 126 0.98 -16.83 -11.73
C GLU A 126 1.20 -16.24 -13.15
N ASP A 127 1.72 -15.02 -13.27
CA ASP A 127 2.07 -14.39 -14.55
C ASP A 127 3.14 -15.20 -15.34
N GLU A 128 3.97 -16.01 -14.66
CA GLU A 128 4.99 -16.85 -15.31
C GLU A 128 4.51 -18.28 -15.62
N THR A 129 3.40 -18.75 -15.03
CA THR A 129 2.98 -20.18 -15.12
C THR A 129 1.60 -20.43 -15.73
N GLU A 130 0.72 -19.43 -15.86
CA GLU A 130 -0.69 -19.67 -16.22
C GLU A 130 -1.10 -19.41 -17.68
N LEU A 131 -0.18 -19.41 -18.65
CA LEU A 131 -0.62 -19.45 -20.06
C LEU A 131 -1.13 -20.83 -20.52
N ASN A 132 -1.04 -21.89 -19.69
CA ASN A 132 -1.29 -23.25 -20.18
C ASN A 132 -2.35 -24.12 -19.48
N GLN A 133 -2.93 -23.79 -18.32
CA GLN A 133 -3.74 -24.81 -17.59
C GLN A 133 -4.96 -24.34 -16.75
N SER A 134 -5.80 -23.40 -17.20
CA SER A 134 -7.11 -23.20 -16.54
C SER A 134 -8.28 -23.05 -17.52
N ARG A 135 -9.27 -23.93 -17.34
CA ARG A 135 -10.47 -24.15 -18.16
C ARG A 135 -11.59 -23.12 -17.92
N TRP A 136 -11.34 -22.08 -17.13
CA TRP A 136 -12.31 -21.04 -16.81
C TRP A 136 -11.94 -19.72 -17.53
N THR A 137 -12.73 -19.37 -18.54
CA THR A 137 -12.47 -18.30 -19.51
C THR A 137 -12.94 -16.91 -19.06
N MET A 138 -13.26 -16.72 -17.78
CA MET A 138 -13.56 -15.38 -17.28
C MET A 138 -12.28 -14.80 -16.69
N SER A 139 -11.65 -13.89 -17.46
CA SER A 139 -10.51 -13.11 -17.00
C SER A 139 -10.80 -12.54 -15.62
N ARG A 140 -9.99 -12.91 -14.62
CA ARG A 140 -10.16 -12.53 -13.21
C ARG A 140 -10.34 -10.99 -13.04
N PHE A 141 -9.78 -10.22 -13.97
CA PHE A 141 -9.99 -8.77 -14.15
C PHE A 141 -11.46 -8.37 -14.41
N LYS A 142 -12.20 -9.08 -15.27
CA LYS A 142 -13.61 -8.77 -15.59
C LYS A 142 -14.52 -9.04 -14.40
N PHE A 143 -14.26 -10.11 -13.65
CA PHE A 143 -15.02 -10.44 -12.44
C PHE A 143 -14.80 -9.39 -11.34
N PHE A 144 -13.56 -8.93 -11.16
CA PHE A 144 -13.24 -7.88 -10.18
C PHE A 144 -13.90 -6.53 -10.51
N TRP A 145 -13.82 -6.07 -11.76
CA TRP A 145 -14.50 -4.85 -12.19
C TRP A 145 -16.02 -4.91 -12.00
N LEU A 146 -16.62 -6.08 -12.23
CA LEU A 146 -18.06 -6.28 -12.07
C LEU A 146 -18.47 -6.27 -10.58
N MET A 147 -17.64 -6.84 -9.71
CA MET A 147 -17.89 -6.82 -8.25
C MET A 147 -17.67 -5.43 -7.65
N LEU A 148 -16.68 -4.67 -8.12
CA LEU A 148 -16.40 -3.30 -7.69
C LEU A 148 -17.48 -2.31 -8.12
N LEU A 149 -18.13 -2.55 -9.27
CA LEU A 149 -19.29 -1.77 -9.74
C LEU A 149 -20.59 -2.06 -8.97
N PHE A 150 -20.66 -3.20 -8.26
CA PHE A 150 -21.86 -3.67 -7.57
C PHE A 150 -21.86 -3.40 -6.05
N GLN A 151 -20.80 -2.79 -5.53
CA GLN A 151 -20.63 -2.36 -4.14
C GLN A 151 -20.89 -0.85 -4.02
#